data_AF-A0A932Z5J5-F1
#
_entry.id   AF-A0A932Z5J5-F1
#
_cell.length_a   1.000
_cell.length_b   1.000
_cell.length_c   1.000
_cell.angle_alpha   90.00
_cell.angle_beta   90.00
_cell.angle_gamma   90.00
#
_symmetry.space_group_name_H-M   'P 1'
#
loop_
_entity.id
_entity.type
_entity.pdbx_description
1 polymer ?
#
loop_
_entity_poly.entity_id
_entity_poly.type
_entity_poly.pdbx_seq_one_letter_code
_entity_poly.pdbx_strand_id
1 'polypeptide(L)'
;VDGVATLPPGGIGISPNCMRPLHTHDAAGYLHIEYPERRDFLLGDFFQVWGEPFKDKRAVSVTVNGEPFRGDYRSIVLRDGQRIVVWLRSP
;
A
#
# COMPACT_ATOMS: atom_id res chain seq x y z
N VAL A 1 -18.57 6.15 4.55
CA VAL A 1 -17.34 5.71 5.24
C VAL A 1 -16.70 6.93 5.85
N ASP A 2 -16.54 6.97 7.17
CA ASP A 2 -15.99 8.13 7.90
C ASP A 2 -14.45 8.13 7.83
N GLY A 3 -13.90 8.17 6.62
CA GLY A 3 -12.46 8.13 6.39
C GLY A 3 -12.03 8.93 5.17
N VAL A 4 -10.81 9.46 5.24
CA VAL A 4 -10.18 10.21 4.16
C VAL A 4 -9.46 9.24 3.23
N ALA A 5 -9.86 9.25 1.95
CA ALA A 5 -9.17 8.49 0.92
C ALA A 5 -7.74 9.00 0.76
N THR A 6 -6.78 8.10 0.92
CA THR A 6 -5.34 8.37 0.91
C THR A 6 -4.69 7.42 -0.08
N LEU A 7 -4.04 7.99 -1.09
CA LEU A 7 -3.19 7.24 -2.00
C LEU A 7 -1.78 7.13 -1.40
N PRO A 8 -1.10 5.99 -1.60
CA PRO A 8 0.34 5.94 -1.44
C PRO A 8 1.02 7.06 -2.25
N PRO A 9 1.91 7.86 -1.65
CA PRO A 9 2.75 8.82 -2.37
C PRO A 9 3.62 8.10 -3.42
N GLY A 10 4.17 8.87 -4.35
CA GLY A 10 5.24 8.40 -5.23
C GLY A 10 6.58 8.29 -4.50
N GLY A 11 7.43 7.37 -4.96
CA GLY A 11 8.76 7.17 -4.42
C GLY A 11 8.80 6.37 -3.12
N ILE A 12 7.69 5.78 -2.68
CA ILE A 12 7.71 4.89 -1.51
C ILE A 12 8.59 3.69 -1.83
N GLY A 13 9.51 3.36 -0.92
CA GLY A 13 10.45 2.27 -1.10
C GLY A 13 11.59 2.53 -2.09
N ILE A 14 11.70 3.75 -2.65
CA ILE A 14 12.77 4.15 -3.58
C ILE A 14 13.76 5.06 -2.88
N SER A 15 15.05 4.80 -3.08
CA SER A 15 16.17 5.65 -2.67
C SER A 15 17.25 5.62 -3.75
N PRO A 16 18.20 6.58 -3.79
CA PRO A 16 19.16 6.70 -4.89
C PRO A 16 19.91 5.41 -5.25
N ASN A 17 20.18 4.54 -4.27
CA ASN A 17 20.96 3.31 -4.44
C ASN A 17 20.18 2.04 -4.08
N CYS A 18 18.87 2.12 -3.85
CA CYS A 18 18.07 0.97 -3.43
C CYS A 18 16.60 1.18 -3.77
N MET A 19 16.00 0.19 -4.44
CA MET A 19 14.55 0.04 -4.55
C MET A 19 14.14 -1.19 -3.77
N ARG A 20 13.21 -1.00 -2.83
CA ARG A 20 12.61 -2.11 -2.10
C ARG A 20 11.70 -2.89 -3.06
N PRO A 21 11.51 -4.20 -2.82
CA PRO A 21 10.66 -5.02 -3.70
C PRO A 21 9.26 -4.46 -3.87
N LEU A 22 8.70 -3.92 -2.78
CA LEU A 22 7.44 -3.18 -2.78
C LEU A 22 7.74 -1.69 -2.86
N HIS A 23 7.31 -1.03 -3.93
CA HIS A 23 7.52 0.41 -4.12
C HIS A 23 6.44 1.06 -4.99
N THR A 24 6.46 2.38 -5.06
CA THR A 24 5.60 3.19 -5.95
C THR A 24 6.46 4.16 -6.76
N HIS A 25 6.13 4.34 -8.03
CA HIS A 25 6.81 5.35 -8.86
C HIS A 25 6.17 6.74 -8.73
N ASP A 26 4.85 6.81 -8.59
CA ASP A 26 4.10 8.05 -8.53
C ASP A 26 3.00 8.03 -7.45
N ALA A 27 2.27 9.15 -7.34
CA ALA A 27 1.20 9.32 -6.35
C ALA A 27 -0.18 8.81 -6.83
N ALA A 28 -0.27 8.07 -7.94
CA ALA A 28 -1.53 7.53 -8.43
C ALA A 28 -2.00 6.27 -7.66
N GLY A 29 -1.13 5.73 -6.80
CA GLY A 29 -1.40 4.60 -5.91
C GLY A 29 -1.16 3.23 -6.54
N TYR A 30 -0.44 3.15 -7.66
CA TYR A 30 0.01 1.89 -8.24
C TYR A 30 1.22 1.36 -7.51
N LEU A 31 1.11 0.11 -7.05
CA LEU A 31 2.17 -0.63 -6.39
C LEU A 31 2.93 -1.47 -7.42
N HIS A 32 4.25 -1.44 -7.31
CA HIS A 32 5.15 -2.34 -8.04
C HIS A 32 5.73 -3.42 -7.11
N ILE A 33 5.86 -4.63 -7.64
CA ILE A 33 6.51 -5.77 -6.99
C ILE A 33 7.65 -6.27 -7.87
N GLU A 34 8.88 -5.92 -7.49
CA GLU A 34 10.08 -6.32 -8.22
C GLU A 34 11.02 -7.10 -7.30
N TYR A 35 11.01 -8.43 -7.45
CA TYR A 35 11.89 -9.33 -6.71
C TYR A 35 12.32 -10.48 -7.63
N PRO A 36 13.59 -10.93 -7.59
CA PRO A 36 14.08 -11.97 -8.50
C PRO A 36 13.38 -13.33 -8.30
N GLU A 37 12.80 -13.55 -7.12
CA GLU A 37 12.12 -14.79 -6.77
C GLU A 37 10.62 -14.60 -6.64
N ARG A 38 9.85 -15.67 -6.88
CA ARG A 38 8.42 -15.68 -6.60
C ARG A 38 8.20 -15.72 -5.09
N ARG A 39 7.70 -14.63 -4.55
CA ARG A 39 7.31 -14.49 -3.16
C ARG A 39 5.99 -13.75 -3.07
N ASP A 40 5.11 -14.23 -2.21
CA ASP A 40 3.93 -13.46 -1.84
C ASP A 40 4.34 -12.35 -0.89
N PHE A 41 3.92 -11.14 -1.23
CA PHE A 41 4.03 -9.96 -0.39
C PHE A 41 2.63 -9.54 0.06
N LEU A 42 2.54 -9.08 1.29
CA LEU A 42 1.27 -8.65 1.88
C LEU A 42 1.17 -7.14 1.88
N LEU A 43 -0.06 -6.61 1.89
CA LEU A 43 -0.27 -5.17 2.09
C LEU A 43 0.32 -4.68 3.42
N GLY A 44 0.33 -5.55 4.45
CA GLY A 44 1.03 -5.28 5.70
C GLY A 44 2.55 -5.10 5.55
N ASP A 45 3.19 -5.74 4.57
CA ASP A 45 4.61 -5.54 4.26
C ASP A 45 4.82 -4.17 3.59
N PHE A 46 3.93 -3.80 2.66
CA PHE A 46 4.01 -2.48 2.03
C PHE A 46 3.82 -1.35 3.05
N PHE A 47 2.92 -1.52 4.03
CA PHE A 47 2.76 -0.54 5.10
C PHE A 47 4.01 -0.36 5.96
N GLN A 48 4.84 -1.40 6.12
CA GLN A 48 6.14 -1.27 6.78
C GLN A 48 7.14 -0.48 5.92
N VAL A 49 7.08 -0.64 4.59
CA VAL A 49 7.92 0.13 3.66
C VAL A 49 7.51 1.61 3.61
N TRP A 50 6.21 1.88 3.57
CA TRP A 50 5.67 3.24 3.50
C TRP A 50 5.92 4.04 4.78
N GLY A 51 5.84 3.40 5.95
CA GLY A 51 6.26 4.01 7.21
C GLY A 51 5.24 4.98 7.86
N GLU A 52 4.15 5.38 7.19
CA GLU A 52 3.03 6.19 7.73
C GLU A 52 1.80 6.00 6.80
N PRO A 53 0.53 5.89 7.28
CA PRO A 53 -0.18 6.81 8.20
C PRO A 53 -0.66 6.19 9.54
N PHE A 54 -0.14 5.01 9.91
CA PHE A 54 -0.80 4.13 10.87
C PHE A 54 -0.41 4.30 12.34
N LYS A 55 0.55 5.15 12.69
CA LYS A 55 0.92 5.34 14.10
C LYS A 55 -0.27 5.82 14.93
N ASP A 56 -1.04 6.77 14.39
CA ASP A 56 -2.19 7.37 15.08
C ASP A 56 -3.53 7.19 14.34
N LYS A 57 -3.51 6.90 13.04
CA LYS A 57 -4.74 6.69 12.24
C LYS A 57 -4.86 5.24 11.81
N ARG A 58 -5.93 4.56 12.22
CA ARG A 58 -6.20 3.20 11.70
C ARG A 58 -6.75 3.29 10.28
N ALA A 59 -6.23 2.47 9.36
CA ALA A 59 -6.97 2.13 8.14
C ALA A 59 -8.34 1.61 8.56
N VAL A 60 -9.39 2.14 7.96
CA VAL A 60 -10.77 1.68 8.17
C VAL A 60 -11.31 0.94 6.96
N SER A 61 -10.71 1.15 5.78
CA SER A 61 -11.02 0.43 4.56
C SER A 61 -9.84 0.50 3.58
N VAL A 62 -9.77 -0.46 2.67
CA VAL A 62 -8.84 -0.51 1.54
C VAL A 62 -9.60 -0.95 0.30
N THR A 63 -9.27 -0.39 -0.86
CA THR A 63 -9.67 -0.93 -2.16
C THR A 63 -8.45 -1.40 -2.91
N VAL A 64 -8.64 -2.48 -3.66
CA VAL A 64 -7.67 -3.04 -4.58
C VAL A 64 -8.28 -2.96 -5.95
N ASN A 65 -7.64 -2.21 -6.86
CA ASN A 65 -8.15 -1.93 -8.20
C ASN A 65 -9.58 -1.34 -8.22
N GLY A 66 -9.92 -0.55 -7.20
CA GLY A 66 -11.24 0.05 -7.06
C GLY A 66 -12.26 -0.81 -6.30
N GLU A 67 -11.99 -2.10 -6.10
CA GLU A 67 -12.89 -3.00 -5.38
C GLU A 67 -12.59 -2.99 -3.86
N PRO A 68 -13.60 -2.81 -2.99
CA PRO A 68 -13.39 -2.77 -1.55
C PRO A 68 -13.01 -4.17 -1.03
N PHE A 69 -11.92 -4.24 -0.28
CA PHE A 69 -11.51 -5.47 0.40
C PHE A 69 -12.23 -5.60 1.74
N ARG A 70 -12.74 -6.80 2.04
CA ARG A 70 -13.37 -7.12 3.33
C ARG A 70 -12.49 -8.07 4.12
N GLY A 71 -12.21 -7.73 5.37
CA GLY A 71 -11.37 -8.54 6.27
C GLY A 71 -10.15 -7.76 6.75
N ASP A 72 -9.14 -8.50 7.24
CA ASP A 72 -7.86 -7.90 7.61
C ASP A 72 -7.11 -7.45 6.35
N TYR A 73 -7.12 -6.15 6.09
CA TYR A 73 -6.41 -5.58 4.95
C TYR A 73 -4.91 -5.85 5.00
N ARG A 74 -4.30 -6.09 6.17
CA ARG A 74 -2.87 -6.39 6.27
C ARG A 74 -2.52 -7.75 5.66
N SER A 75 -3.48 -8.66 5.51
CA SER A 75 -3.29 -9.99 4.92
C SER A 75 -3.59 -10.06 3.41
N ILE A 76 -3.87 -8.93 2.76
CA ILE A 76 -4.07 -8.90 1.30
C ILE A 76 -2.77 -9.32 0.61
N VAL A 77 -2.82 -10.39 -0.17
CA VAL A 77 -1.72 -10.77 -1.05
C VAL A 77 -1.68 -9.81 -2.23
N LEU A 78 -0.58 -9.07 -2.34
CA LEU A 78 -0.37 -8.08 -3.38
C LEU A 78 0.05 -8.74 -4.69
N ARG A 79 -0.34 -8.08 -5.79
CA ARG A 79 0.11 -8.39 -7.15
C ARG A 79 0.65 -7.12 -7.78
N ASP A 80 1.65 -7.29 -8.64
CA ASP A 80 2.26 -6.19 -9.38
C ASP A 80 1.20 -5.42 -10.19
N GLY A 81 1.33 -4.10 -10.25
CA GLY A 81 0.42 -3.20 -10.95
C GLY A 81 -0.94 -2.98 -10.28
N GLN A 82 -1.15 -3.50 -9.07
CA GLN A 82 -2.38 -3.21 -8.33
C GLN A 82 -2.41 -1.76 -7.87
N ARG A 83 -3.59 -1.14 -8.01
CA ARG A 83 -3.87 0.17 -7.43
C ARG A 83 -4.47 0.02 -6.05
N ILE A 84 -3.83 0.61 -5.05
CA ILE A 84 -4.28 0.57 -3.66
C ILE A 84 -4.74 1.96 -3.23
N VAL A 85 -5.93 2.03 -2.64
CA VAL A 85 -6.43 3.23 -1.95
C VAL A 85 -6.72 2.85 -0.51
N VAL A 86 -6.24 3.66 0.44
CA VAL A 86 -6.44 3.44 1.87
C VAL A 86 -7.36 4.53 2.41
N TRP A 87 -8.42 4.16 3.12
CA TRP A 87 -9.23 5.11 3.87
C TRP A 87 -8.75 5.12 5.30
N LEU A 88 -8.23 6.26 5.73
CA LEU A 88 -7.80 6.47 7.10
C LEU A 88 -8.94 7.06 7.91
N ARG A 89 -9.12 6.60 9.14
CA ARG A 89 -10.06 7.23 10.07
C ARG A 89 -9.70 8.71 10.23
N SER A 90 -10.68 9.59 10.08
CA SER A 90 -10.55 11.00 10.46
C SER A 90 -10.37 11.12 11.99
N PRO A 91 -9.62 12.10 12.50
CA PRO A 91 -9.51 12.36 13.94
C PRO A 91 -10.88 12.56 14.61
#